data_AF-A0A414QM94-F1
#
_entry.id   AF-A0A414QM94-F1
#
_cell.length_a   1.000
_cell.length_b   1.000
_cell.length_c   1.000
_cell.angle_alpha   90.00
_cell.angle_beta   90.00
_cell.angle_gamma   90.00
#
_symmetry.space_group_name_H-M   'P 1'
#
loop_
_entity.id
_entity.type
_entity.pdbx_description
1 polymer ?
#
loop_
_entity_poly.entity_id
_entity_poly.type
_entity_poly.pdbx_seq_one_letter_code
_entity_poly.pdbx_strand_id
1 'polypeptide(L)'
;MSRNRSLEEIQEDIRMLTRVPSEFIHAKLDELAEEIGELAKPKWIPCSERIPEEPKENPVFDGKCLEVYLVTTKYGSSDQDKVYPFRAFWNGINFTDGWGILDVIARMPLPEVFRG
;
A
#
# COMPACT_ATOMS: atom_id res chain seq x y z
N MET A 1 -4.71 -15.01 -17.79
CA MET A 1 -3.29 -14.95 -17.37
C MET A 1 -2.87 -13.49 -17.45
N SER A 2 -2.92 -12.73 -16.35
CA SER A 2 -2.43 -11.34 -16.37
C SER A 2 -0.91 -11.35 -16.46
N ARG A 3 -0.37 -10.71 -17.50
CA ARG A 3 1.05 -10.36 -17.56
C ARG A 3 1.31 -9.26 -16.54
N ASN A 4 2.31 -9.44 -15.67
CA ASN A 4 2.82 -8.33 -14.86
C ASN A 4 3.64 -7.41 -15.79
N ARG A 5 3.00 -6.35 -16.29
CA ARG A 5 3.61 -5.29 -17.11
C ARG A 5 4.22 -4.20 -16.24
N SER A 6 5.25 -3.51 -16.73
CA SER A 6 5.91 -2.43 -15.99
C SER A 6 5.13 -1.12 -16.06
N LEU A 7 5.42 -0.17 -15.15
CA LEU A 7 4.80 1.15 -15.17
C LEU A 7 5.14 1.94 -16.44
N GLU A 8 6.34 1.74 -17.01
CA GLU A 8 6.74 2.36 -18.26
C GLU A 8 5.90 1.85 -19.45
N GLU A 9 5.59 0.55 -19.48
CA GLU A 9 4.76 -0.05 -20.53
C GLU A 9 3.32 0.51 -20.49
N ILE A 10 2.75 0.65 -19.29
CA ILE A 10 1.40 1.22 -19.11
C ILE A 10 1.39 2.70 -19.49
N GLN A 11 2.43 3.46 -19.14
CA GLN A 11 2.55 4.87 -19.52
C GLN A 11 2.63 5.05 -21.04
N GLU A 12 3.33 4.15 -21.75
CA GLU A 12 3.42 4.19 -23.20
C GLU A 12 2.06 3.88 -23.85
N ASP A 13 1.33 2.89 -23.36
CA ASP A 13 -0.03 2.59 -23.84
C ASP A 13 -0.98 3.78 -23.67
N ILE A 14 -0.91 4.49 -22.53
CA ILE A 14 -1.70 5.71 -22.31
C ILE A 14 -1.38 6.78 -23.35
N ARG A 15 -0.10 6.97 -23.70
CA ARG A 15 0.30 7.92 -24.77
C ARG A 15 -0.26 7.50 -26.12
N MET A 16 -0.31 6.20 -26.37
CA MET A 16 -0.76 5.60 -27.62
C MET A 16 -2.29 5.53 -27.75
N LEU A 17 -3.07 5.73 -26.67
CA LEU A 17 -4.54 5.78 -26.71
C LEU A 17 -5.08 6.78 -27.75
N THR A 18 -4.38 7.91 -27.94
CA THR A 18 -4.74 8.94 -28.93
C THR A 18 -4.66 8.45 -30.39
N ARG A 19 -3.99 7.33 -30.64
CA ARG A 19 -3.83 6.70 -31.96
C ARG A 19 -4.77 5.50 -32.16
N VAL A 20 -5.54 5.13 -31.14
CA VAL A 20 -6.50 4.03 -31.19
C VAL A 20 -7.80 4.51 -31.87
N PRO A 21 -8.41 3.74 -32.78
CA PRO A 21 -9.70 4.11 -33.35
C PRO A 21 -10.76 4.21 -32.26
N SER A 22 -11.69 5.18 -32.38
CA SER A 22 -12.65 5.52 -31.33
C SER A 22 -13.49 4.34 -30.82
N GLU A 23 -13.76 3.36 -31.69
CA GLU A 23 -14.53 2.15 -31.39
C GLU A 23 -13.83 1.22 -30.38
N PHE A 24 -12.49 1.31 -30.25
CA PHE A 24 -11.68 0.47 -29.37
C PHE A 24 -11.13 1.20 -28.14
N ILE A 25 -11.31 2.52 -28.04
CA ILE A 25 -10.78 3.32 -26.93
C ILE A 25 -11.37 2.84 -25.60
N HIS A 26 -12.67 2.59 -25.52
CA HIS A 26 -13.31 2.14 -24.28
C HIS A 26 -12.77 0.79 -23.79
N ALA A 27 -12.64 -0.20 -24.69
CA ALA A 27 -12.08 -1.50 -24.34
C ALA A 27 -10.62 -1.40 -23.85
N LYS A 28 -9.82 -0.52 -24.46
CA LYS A 28 -8.44 -0.28 -24.04
C LYS A 28 -8.35 0.45 -22.70
N LEU A 29 -9.27 1.37 -22.43
CA LEU A 29 -9.37 2.04 -21.13
C LEU A 29 -9.75 1.05 -20.02
N ASP A 30 -10.68 0.13 -20.26
CA ASP A 30 -11.07 -0.90 -19.29
C ASP A 30 -9.89 -1.84 -18.97
N GLU A 31 -9.16 -2.29 -20.00
CA GLU A 31 -7.95 -3.12 -19.84
C GLU A 31 -6.87 -2.40 -19.01
N LEU A 32 -6.60 -1.12 -19.31
CA LEU A 32 -5.65 -0.32 -18.55
C LEU A 32 -6.11 -0.08 -17.10
N ALA A 33 -7.41 0.12 -16.88
CA ALA A 33 -7.97 0.31 -15.56
C ALA A 33 -7.82 -0.94 -14.69
N GLU A 34 -8.04 -2.13 -15.25
CA GLU A 34 -7.84 -3.40 -14.55
C GLU A 34 -6.36 -3.60 -14.14
N GLU A 35 -5.43 -3.32 -15.06
CA GLU A 35 -4.00 -3.45 -14.77
C GLU A 35 -3.49 -2.44 -13.73
N ILE A 36 -3.96 -1.19 -13.80
CA ILE A 36 -3.67 -0.18 -12.77
C ILE A 36 -4.27 -0.62 -11.43
N GLY A 37 -5.47 -1.19 -11.44
CA GLY A 37 -6.11 -1.75 -10.23
C GLY A 37 -5.26 -2.84 -9.57
N GLU A 38 -4.71 -3.77 -10.36
CA GLU A 38 -3.78 -4.81 -9.86
C GLU A 38 -2.48 -4.24 -9.30
N LEU A 39 -1.94 -3.17 -9.92
CA LEU A 39 -0.77 -2.47 -9.43
C LEU A 39 -1.05 -1.69 -8.13
N ALA A 40 -2.25 -1.13 -8.00
CA ALA A 40 -2.70 -0.36 -6.85
C ALA A 40 -3.08 -1.24 -5.65
N LYS A 41 -3.15 -2.58 -5.80
CA LYS A 41 -3.41 -3.48 -4.68
C LYS A 41 -2.35 -3.29 -3.58
N PRO A 42 -2.76 -3.24 -2.30
CA PRO A 42 -1.82 -3.14 -1.19
C PRO A 42 -0.82 -4.29 -1.25
N LYS A 43 0.47 -3.95 -1.34
CA LYS A 43 1.58 -4.90 -1.27
C LYS A 43 2.37 -4.66 0.00
N TRP A 44 3.04 -5.70 0.46
CA TRP A 44 4.03 -5.59 1.52
C TRP A 44 5.23 -4.78 1.03
N ILE A 45 5.57 -3.73 1.75
CA ILE A 45 6.70 -2.84 1.49
C ILE A 45 7.72 -3.06 2.60
N PRO A 46 8.92 -3.58 2.30
CA PRO A 46 10.01 -3.66 3.26
C PRO A 46 10.41 -2.27 3.77
N CYS A 47 10.59 -2.11 5.08
CA CYS A 47 11.02 -0.84 5.66
C CYS A 47 12.45 -0.46 5.26
N SER A 48 13.26 -1.44 4.86
CA SER A 48 14.59 -1.22 4.26
C SER A 48 14.54 -0.59 2.87
N GLU A 49 13.42 -0.75 2.15
CA GLU A 49 13.21 -0.11 0.84
C GLU A 49 12.64 1.29 1.01
N ARG A 50 11.57 1.43 1.81
CA ARG A 50 10.89 2.71 2.02
C ARG A 50 10.14 2.79 3.34
N ILE A 51 10.56 3.71 4.21
CA ILE A 51 9.80 4.10 5.40
C ILE A 51 8.51 4.84 5.03
N PRO A 52 7.46 4.80 5.87
CA PRO A 52 6.27 5.62 5.64
C PRO A 52 6.60 7.10 5.64
N GLU A 53 5.77 7.86 4.93
CA GLU A 53 5.83 9.31 4.99
C GLU A 53 5.36 9.80 6.36
N GLU A 54 5.66 11.06 6.67
CA GLU A 54 5.17 11.67 7.91
C GLU A 54 3.64 11.67 7.90
N PRO A 55 3.00 11.12 8.95
CA PRO A 55 1.55 10.99 8.99
C PRO A 55 0.92 12.38 9.07
N LYS A 56 -0.19 12.56 8.37
CA LYS A 56 -1.01 13.77 8.45
C LYS A 56 -1.99 13.66 9.62
N GLU A 57 -2.55 14.80 10.02
CA GLU A 57 -3.63 14.83 11.00
C GLU A 57 -4.75 13.89 10.60
N ASN A 58 -5.11 13.00 11.51
CA ASN A 58 -6.12 11.99 11.29
C ASN A 58 -7.33 12.24 12.21
N PRO A 59 -8.50 12.61 11.67
CA PRO A 59 -9.69 12.87 12.48
C PRO A 59 -10.15 11.67 13.31
N VAL A 60 -9.83 10.43 12.89
CA VAL A 60 -10.15 9.21 13.64
C VAL A 60 -9.34 9.13 14.95
N PHE A 61 -8.18 9.78 14.99
CA PHE A 61 -7.28 9.81 16.15
C PHE A 61 -7.25 11.19 16.79
N ASP A 62 -8.40 11.87 16.89
CA ASP A 62 -8.53 13.21 17.51
C ASP A 62 -7.60 14.26 16.88
N GLY A 63 -7.42 14.20 15.55
CA GLY A 63 -6.54 15.12 14.83
C GLY A 63 -5.05 14.86 15.01
N LYS A 64 -4.65 13.76 15.66
CA LYS A 64 -3.23 13.40 15.80
C LYS A 64 -2.62 13.01 14.45
N CYS A 65 -1.35 13.34 14.26
CA CYS A 65 -0.52 12.87 13.17
C CYS A 65 -0.14 11.39 13.40
N LEU A 66 -1.10 10.49 13.19
CA LEU A 66 -0.93 9.05 13.36
C LEU A 66 -1.61 8.30 12.23
N GLU A 67 -0.94 7.26 11.76
CA GLU A 67 -1.48 6.37 10.74
C GLU A 67 -1.31 4.92 11.15
N VAL A 68 -2.23 4.06 10.75
CA VAL A 68 -2.21 2.64 11.10
C VAL A 68 -1.81 1.82 9.89
N TYR A 69 -0.86 0.93 10.10
CA TYR A 69 -0.39 -0.03 9.11
C TYR A 69 -0.59 -1.44 9.62
N LEU A 70 -0.76 -2.39 8.70
CA LEU A 70 -0.47 -3.78 9.00
C LEU A 70 1.05 -3.96 8.89
N VAL A 71 1.68 -4.48 9.93
CA VAL A 71 3.13 -4.60 10.02
C VAL A 71 3.54 -6.02 10.34
N THR A 72 4.76 -6.36 9.95
CA THR A 72 5.47 -7.54 10.42
C THR A 72 6.81 -7.11 11.00
N THR A 73 7.20 -7.74 12.10
CA THR A 73 8.42 -7.45 12.85
C THR A 73 9.43 -8.60 12.70
N LYS A 74 10.69 -8.35 13.06
CA LYS A 74 11.76 -9.37 12.99
C LYS A 74 11.49 -10.57 13.91
N TYR A 75 10.81 -10.32 15.02
CA TYR A 75 10.33 -11.28 16.00
C TYR A 75 8.85 -10.97 16.25
N GLY A 76 7.99 -11.93 16.55
CA GLY A 76 6.64 -11.59 17.00
C GLY A 76 6.65 -10.82 18.33
N SER A 77 5.49 -10.55 18.93
CA SER A 77 5.41 -9.86 20.23
C SER A 77 6.13 -10.61 21.36
N SER A 78 6.50 -11.88 21.16
CA SER A 78 7.37 -12.68 22.01
C SER A 78 8.33 -13.55 21.19
N ASP A 79 9.39 -14.07 21.83
CA ASP A 79 10.37 -15.00 21.25
C ASP A 79 9.76 -16.33 20.77
N GLN A 80 8.52 -16.65 21.16
CA GLN A 80 7.79 -17.85 20.75
C GLN A 80 6.82 -17.60 19.59
N ASP A 81 6.57 -16.33 19.23
CA ASP A 81 5.62 -16.00 18.19
C ASP A 81 6.27 -16.12 16.81
N LYS A 82 5.68 -16.99 15.99
CA LYS A 82 5.91 -16.97 14.55
C LYS A 82 5.52 -15.58 14.02
N VAL A 83 6.28 -15.10 13.04
CA VAL A 83 6.07 -13.85 12.33
C VAL A 83 4.61 -13.76 11.85
N TYR A 84 3.75 -13.06 12.60
CA TYR A 84 2.35 -12.83 12.26
C TYR A 84 2.12 -11.33 12.09
N PRO A 85 1.41 -10.92 11.03
CA PRO A 85 1.16 -9.50 10.79
C PRO A 85 0.11 -8.93 11.74
N PHE A 86 0.38 -7.78 12.35
CA PHE A 86 -0.55 -7.10 13.26
C PHE A 86 -0.61 -5.60 12.97
N ARG A 87 -1.53 -4.88 13.62
CA ARG A 87 -1.69 -3.43 13.43
C ARG A 87 -0.73 -2.66 14.33
N ALA A 88 -0.04 -1.69 13.76
CA ALA A 88 0.80 -0.74 14.50
C ALA A 88 0.58 0.69 14.02
N PHE A 89 0.83 1.64 14.91
CA PHE A 89 0.80 3.06 14.65
C PHE A 89 2.15 3.54 14.15
N TRP A 90 2.13 4.34 13.09
CA TRP A 90 3.26 5.15 12.65
C TRP A 90 3.06 6.58 13.12
N ASN A 91 4.05 7.14 13.82
CA ASN A 91 4.00 8.50 14.34
C ASN A 91 4.95 9.48 13.62
N GLY A 92 5.48 9.10 12.46
CA GLY A 92 6.47 9.89 11.72
C GLY A 92 7.92 9.58 12.09
N ILE A 93 8.15 8.86 13.19
CA ILE A 93 9.49 8.54 13.69
C ILE A 93 9.65 7.03 13.88
N ASN A 94 8.71 6.40 14.59
CA ASN A 94 8.76 4.99 14.97
C ASN A 94 7.40 4.31 14.77
N PHE A 95 7.45 2.99 14.58
CA PHE A 95 6.28 2.14 14.76
C PHE A 95 6.06 1.80 16.23
N THR A 96 4.81 1.83 16.68
CA THR A 96 4.42 1.50 18.06
C THR A 96 3.07 0.80 18.10
N ASP A 97 2.87 -0.08 19.08
CA ASP A 97 1.59 -0.72 19.41
C ASP A 97 0.85 0.01 20.55
N GLY A 98 1.38 1.14 21.02
CA GLY A 98 0.89 1.88 22.18
C GLY A 98 1.54 1.48 23.51
N TRP A 99 2.33 0.39 23.54
CA TRP A 99 3.09 -0.06 24.71
C TRP A 99 4.60 0.10 24.53
N GLY A 100 5.11 -0.12 23.32
CA GLY A 100 6.53 -0.04 23.01
C GLY A 100 6.84 0.38 21.57
N ILE A 101 8.14 0.57 21.31
CA ILE A 101 8.66 0.77 19.94
C ILE A 101 8.89 -0.61 19.32
N LEU A 102 8.51 -0.76 18.05
CA LEU A 102 8.54 -2.02 17.32
C LEU A 102 9.66 -2.06 16.27
N ASP A 103 10.36 -3.19 16.15
CA ASP A 103 11.33 -3.46 15.08
C ASP A 103 10.62 -4.02 13.84
N VAL A 104 9.92 -3.12 13.12
CA VAL A 104 9.12 -3.45 11.92
C VAL A 104 10.03 -3.64 10.71
N ILE A 105 9.92 -4.81 10.06
CA ILE A 105 10.71 -5.17 8.87
C ILE A 105 9.95 -4.93 7.56
N ALA A 106 8.62 -5.04 7.58
CA ALA A 106 7.78 -4.72 6.44
C ALA A 106 6.38 -4.27 6.89
N ARG A 107 5.72 -3.50 6.02
CA ARG A 107 4.42 -2.90 6.29
C ARG A 107 3.50 -2.97 5.07
N MET A 108 2.22 -2.81 5.29
CA MET A 108 1.21 -2.69 4.25
C MET A 108 0.17 -1.65 4.71
N PRO A 109 -0.23 -0.69 3.85
CA PRO A 109 -1.33 0.20 4.18
C PRO A 109 -2.60 -0.61 4.42
N LEU A 110 -3.45 -0.16 5.34
CA LEU A 110 -4.73 -0.82 5.54
C LEU A 110 -5.62 -0.65 4.30
N PRO A 111 -6.43 -1.66 3.94
CA PRO A 111 -7.46 -1.49 2.92
C PRO A 111 -8.39 -0.34 3.28
N GLU A 112 -9.01 0.26 2.27
CA GLU A 112 -10.08 1.23 2.52
C GLU A 112 -11.16 0.60 3.41
N VAL A 113 -11.65 1.40 4.35
CA VAL A 113 -12.72 0.97 5.24
C VAL A 113 -13.95 0.65 4.39
N PHE A 114 -14.55 -0.51 4.61
CA PHE A 114 -15.78 -0.91 3.92
C PHE A 114 -16.87 0.15 4.15
N ARG A 115 -17.32 0.79 3.07
CA ARG A 115 -18.48 1.68 3.07
C ARG A 115 -19.67 0.84 2.61
N GLY A 116 -20.55 0.51 3.56
CA GLY A 116 -21.82 -0.18 3.28
C GLY A 116 -22.84 0.71 2.62
#